data_AF-A0A7W1FE75-F1
#
_entry.id   AF-A0A7W1FE75-F1
#
_cell.length_a   1.000
_cell.length_b   1.000
_cell.length_c   1.000
_cell.angle_alpha   90.00
_cell.angle_beta   90.00
_cell.angle_gamma   90.00
#
_symmetry.space_group_name_H-M   'P 1'
#
loop_
_entity.id
_entity.type
_entity.pdbx_description
1 polymer ?
#
loop_
_entity_poly.entity_id
_entity_poly.type
_entity_poly.pdbx_seq_one_letter_code
_entity_poly.pdbx_strand_id
1 'polypeptide(L)'
;KPFDTQEAHNWNLVVSRADVTGRINVNDDKDKSLDVVNFRGTGYHDHNLDNRWLPETVGDWQWGRAHFHDATAVFYRYKETSQQNPTTKLFTVQNGILRDKDSSYEEQIFARDKFGIKYPQRITLVTEDNTRLRVKQTNIIDSSFFYLRFLSEMTLTLRDGNPRKTVGITEFLNPKALKYRWLDWLTNMRIGRNGKGSFLP
;
A
#
# COMPACT_ATOMS: atom_id res chain seq x y z
N LYS A 1 23.41 -19.18 -6.01
CA LYS A 1 22.40 -20.24 -5.78
C LYS A 1 21.13 -19.80 -6.51
N PRO A 2 20.49 -20.64 -7.32
CA PRO A 2 19.18 -20.30 -7.90
C PRO A 2 18.23 -19.97 -6.75
N PHE A 3 17.41 -18.93 -6.91
CA PHE A 3 16.35 -18.62 -5.95
C PHE A 3 15.42 -19.84 -5.88
N ASP A 4 15.42 -20.52 -4.74
CA ASP A 4 14.43 -21.54 -4.44
C ASP A 4 13.08 -20.82 -4.35
N THR A 5 12.27 -20.91 -5.42
CA THR A 5 10.94 -20.30 -5.47
C THR A 5 9.98 -21.13 -4.63
N GLN A 6 10.20 -21.14 -3.32
CA GLN A 6 9.15 -21.56 -2.39
C GLN A 6 7.95 -20.64 -2.60
N GLU A 7 6.75 -21.23 -2.60
CA GLU A 7 5.44 -20.60 -2.81
C GLU A 7 5.14 -19.54 -1.73
N ALA A 8 5.84 -18.41 -1.79
CA ALA A 8 5.82 -17.42 -0.74
C ALA A 8 5.55 -16.03 -1.33
N HIS A 9 4.64 -15.33 -0.67
CA HIS A 9 4.51 -13.89 -0.80
C HIS A 9 5.76 -13.20 -0.29
N ASN A 10 6.35 -12.34 -1.10
CA ASN A 10 7.57 -11.60 -0.80
C ASN A 10 7.33 -10.10 -0.94
N TRP A 11 7.54 -9.37 0.15
CA TRP A 11 7.54 -7.91 0.13
C TRP A 11 8.90 -7.40 0.62
N ASN A 12 9.50 -6.51 -0.15
CA ASN A 12 10.82 -5.95 0.13
C ASN A 12 10.80 -4.43 0.08
N LEU A 13 11.16 -3.80 1.20
CA LEU A 13 11.33 -2.35 1.31
C LEU A 13 12.71 -1.93 0.77
N VAL A 14 12.78 -1.62 -0.52
CA VAL A 14 14.04 -1.34 -1.22
C VAL A 14 14.57 0.05 -0.90
N VAL A 15 13.71 1.07 -0.98
CA VAL A 15 14.04 2.46 -0.63
C VAL A 15 12.97 2.97 0.32
N SER A 16 13.33 3.13 1.59
CA SER A 16 12.39 3.52 2.63
C SER A 16 12.17 5.04 2.68
N ARG A 17 13.18 5.83 2.30
CA ARG A 17 13.13 7.29 2.18
C ARG A 17 14.28 7.77 1.28
N ALA A 18 13.98 8.52 0.23
CA ALA A 18 14.98 9.17 -0.60
C ALA A 18 14.55 10.58 -1.01
N ASP A 19 15.51 11.49 -1.23
CA ASP A 19 15.24 12.74 -1.93
C ASP A 19 15.00 12.43 -3.41
N VAL A 20 13.86 12.88 -3.94
CA VAL A 20 13.49 12.69 -5.34
C VAL A 20 13.32 14.05 -5.98
N THR A 21 13.96 14.23 -7.13
CA THR A 21 13.75 15.37 -8.01
C THR A 21 13.36 14.87 -9.39
N GLY A 22 12.52 15.61 -10.09
CA GLY A 22 12.18 15.28 -11.46
C GLY A 22 11.37 16.36 -12.14
N ARG A 23 11.03 16.08 -13.40
CA ARG A 23 10.24 16.95 -14.27
C ARG A 23 9.08 16.13 -14.83
N ILE A 24 7.87 16.64 -14.66
CA ILE A 24 6.65 16.06 -15.23
C ILE A 24 6.23 16.99 -16.37
N ASN A 25 6.25 16.48 -17.60
CA ASN A 25 5.68 17.17 -18.74
C ASN A 25 4.23 16.70 -18.91
N VAL A 26 3.30 17.64 -18.92
CA VAL A 26 1.89 17.38 -19.21
C VAL A 26 1.66 17.85 -20.63
N ASN A 27 1.28 16.93 -21.51
CA ASN A 27 0.99 17.22 -22.91
C ASN A 27 -0.49 16.93 -23.20
N ASP A 28 -1.05 17.56 -24.23
CA ASP A 28 -2.34 17.16 -24.79
C ASP A 28 -2.21 15.89 -25.66
N ASP A 29 -3.34 15.47 -26.25
CA ASP A 29 -3.43 14.32 -27.14
C ASP A 29 -2.67 14.49 -28.47
N LYS A 30 -2.19 15.70 -28.77
CA LYS A 30 -1.41 16.04 -29.96
C LYS A 30 0.06 16.34 -29.62
N ASP A 31 0.53 15.87 -28.47
CA ASP A 31 1.88 16.10 -27.93
C ASP A 31 2.25 17.57 -27.70
N LYS A 32 1.26 18.48 -27.68
CA LYS A 32 1.51 19.88 -27.35
C LYS A 32 1.69 19.99 -25.84
N SER A 33 2.80 20.58 -25.42
CA SER A 33 3.06 20.84 -24.00
C SER A 33 2.01 21.79 -23.42
N LEU A 34 1.30 21.32 -22.39
CA LEU A 34 0.33 22.07 -21.60
C LEU A 34 0.97 22.64 -20.33
N ASP A 35 1.83 21.85 -19.68
CA ASP A 35 2.50 22.24 -18.45
C ASP A 35 3.83 21.49 -18.26
N VAL A 36 4.72 22.09 -17.46
CA VAL A 36 5.97 21.50 -17.03
C VAL A 36 6.13 21.71 -15.53
N VAL A 37 5.95 20.63 -14.76
CA VAL A 37 6.10 20.66 -13.31
C VAL A 37 7.47 20.11 -12.92
N ASN A 38 8.34 20.99 -12.42
CA ASN A 38 9.55 20.56 -11.73
C ASN A 38 9.19 20.24 -10.28
N PHE A 39 9.58 19.07 -9.79
CA PHE A 39 9.28 18.64 -8.43
C PHE A 39 10.54 18.24 -7.67
N ARG A 40 10.54 18.54 -6.37
CA ARG A 40 11.45 17.98 -5.37
C ARG A 40 10.62 17.51 -4.19
N GLY A 41 10.82 16.27 -3.76
CA GLY A 41 10.07 15.67 -2.67
C GLY A 41 10.76 14.46 -2.08
N THR A 42 10.01 13.69 -1.29
CA THR A 42 10.50 12.46 -0.67
C THR A 42 9.86 11.25 -1.35
N GLY A 43 10.71 10.32 -1.78
CA GLY A 43 10.31 9.08 -2.43
C GLY A 43 10.48 7.85 -1.56
N TYR A 44 9.89 6.77 -2.06
CA TYR A 44 9.88 5.43 -1.51
C TYR A 44 9.79 4.45 -2.67
N HIS A 45 10.40 3.27 -2.53
CA HIS A 45 10.33 2.19 -3.49
C HIS A 45 10.27 0.84 -2.77
N ASP A 46 9.35 0.00 -3.19
CA ASP A 46 9.23 -1.38 -2.73
C ASP A 46 9.04 -2.35 -3.89
N HIS A 47 9.35 -3.61 -3.63
CA HIS A 47 9.03 -4.71 -4.52
C HIS A 47 8.03 -5.62 -3.82
N ASN A 48 6.99 -6.00 -4.54
CA ASN A 48 6.04 -7.02 -4.13
C ASN A 48 6.02 -8.12 -5.19
N LEU A 49 6.22 -9.35 -4.75
CA LEU A 49 6.23 -10.54 -5.60
C LEU A 49 5.42 -11.64 -4.93
N ASP A 50 4.39 -12.13 -5.62
CA ASP A 50 3.72 -13.38 -5.29
C ASP A 50 3.59 -14.19 -6.58
N ASN A 51 4.03 -15.44 -6.55
CA ASN A 51 3.94 -16.37 -7.68
C ASN A 51 2.63 -17.19 -7.65
N ARG A 52 1.78 -16.97 -6.67
CA ARG A 52 0.52 -17.68 -6.46
C ARG A 52 -0.67 -16.86 -6.93
N TRP A 53 -1.79 -17.54 -7.15
CA TRP A 53 -3.03 -16.86 -7.49
C TRP A 53 -3.62 -16.16 -6.25
N LEU A 54 -3.52 -14.83 -6.20
CA LEU A 54 -3.95 -13.98 -5.06
C LEU A 54 -5.34 -14.34 -4.48
N PRO A 55 -6.39 -14.64 -5.27
CA PRO A 55 -7.71 -14.92 -4.73
C PRO A 55 -7.80 -16.22 -3.93
N GLU A 56 -6.84 -17.13 -4.10
CA GLU A 56 -6.75 -18.39 -3.37
C GLU A 56 -5.86 -18.27 -2.12
N THR A 57 -4.88 -17.37 -2.17
CA THR A 57 -3.81 -17.30 -1.16
C THR A 57 -3.90 -16.09 -0.24
N VAL A 58 -4.50 -14.99 -0.68
CA VAL A 58 -4.61 -13.75 0.09
C VAL A 58 -6.05 -13.55 0.57
N GLY A 59 -6.22 -13.50 1.88
CA GLY A 59 -7.49 -13.15 2.51
C GLY A 59 -7.77 -11.65 2.38
N ASP A 60 -6.83 -10.84 2.85
CA ASP A 60 -6.82 -9.39 2.68
C ASP A 60 -5.41 -8.83 2.92
N TRP A 61 -5.11 -7.70 2.29
CA TRP A 61 -3.83 -7.01 2.40
C TRP A 61 -4.06 -5.52 2.55
N GLN A 62 -3.40 -4.91 3.53
CA GLN A 62 -3.35 -3.46 3.69
C GLN A 62 -1.92 -2.99 3.77
N TRP A 63 -1.65 -1.88 3.10
CA TRP A 63 -0.35 -1.22 3.15
C TRP A 63 -0.54 0.28 3.17
N GLY A 64 0.43 0.99 3.73
CA GLY A 64 0.45 2.42 3.60
C GLY A 64 1.77 3.05 3.97
N ARG A 65 1.93 4.28 3.50
CA ARG A 65 3.15 5.08 3.62
C ARG A 65 2.82 6.54 3.88
N ALA A 66 3.61 7.15 4.76
CA ALA A 66 3.63 8.59 4.97
C ALA A 66 5.05 9.09 5.25
N HIS A 67 5.41 10.19 4.58
CA HIS A 67 6.62 10.95 4.90
C HIS A 67 6.24 12.13 5.80
N PHE A 68 6.80 12.14 7.00
CA PHE A 68 6.78 13.25 7.92
C PHE A 68 8.05 14.09 7.72
N HIS A 69 8.07 15.27 8.35
CA HIS A 69 9.21 16.19 8.29
C HIS A 69 10.52 15.49 8.69
N ASP A 70 10.52 14.81 9.85
CA ASP A 70 11.70 14.16 10.45
C ASP A 70 11.68 12.63 10.37
N ALA A 71 10.60 12.03 9.85
CA ALA A 71 10.42 10.59 9.88
C ALA A 71 9.68 10.05 8.65
N THR A 72 9.70 8.74 8.44
CA THR A 72 8.79 8.03 7.51
C THR A 72 8.17 6.87 8.25
N ALA A 73 6.88 6.64 8.03
CA ALA A 73 6.18 5.45 8.50
C ALA A 73 5.65 4.66 7.31
N VAL A 74 5.84 3.34 7.36
CA VAL A 74 5.28 2.39 6.41
C VAL A 74 4.64 1.29 7.24
N PHE A 75 3.38 0.95 6.97
CA PHE A 75 2.77 -0.21 7.59
C PHE A 75 2.43 -1.25 6.54
N TYR A 76 2.52 -2.51 6.94
CA TYR A 76 2.23 -3.65 6.11
C TYR A 76 1.44 -4.67 6.93
N ARG A 77 0.18 -4.89 6.58
CA ARG A 77 -0.68 -5.92 7.16
C ARG A 77 -1.10 -6.89 6.08
N TYR A 78 -0.73 -8.14 6.25
CA TYR A 78 -1.00 -9.17 5.25
C TYR A 78 -1.60 -10.41 5.91
N LYS A 79 -2.70 -10.89 5.34
CA LYS A 79 -3.41 -12.08 5.79
C LYS A 79 -3.50 -13.08 4.67
N GLU A 80 -2.89 -14.24 4.83
CA GLU A 80 -3.14 -15.38 3.95
C GLU A 80 -4.49 -16.03 4.26
N THR A 81 -5.10 -16.67 3.26
CA THR A 81 -6.37 -17.40 3.43
C THR A 81 -6.22 -18.58 4.38
N SER A 82 -5.03 -19.20 4.42
CA SER A 82 -4.69 -20.34 5.28
C SER A 82 -4.38 -19.94 6.72
N GLN A 83 -4.13 -18.65 6.99
CA GLN A 83 -3.71 -18.15 8.28
C GLN A 83 -4.89 -17.59 9.08
N GLN A 84 -4.94 -17.94 10.37
CA GLN A 84 -5.96 -17.40 11.27
C GLN A 84 -5.76 -15.89 11.48
N ASN A 85 -4.52 -15.49 11.74
CA ASN A 85 -4.15 -14.13 12.12
C ASN A 85 -3.27 -13.47 11.04
N PRO A 86 -3.45 -12.17 10.80
CA PRO A 86 -2.59 -11.42 9.90
C PRO A 86 -1.19 -11.19 10.49
N THR A 87 -0.18 -11.09 9.64
CA THR A 87 1.10 -10.47 10.01
C THR A 87 0.98 -8.97 9.85
N THR A 88 1.31 -8.20 10.90
CA THR A 88 1.23 -6.73 10.88
C THR A 88 2.55 -6.13 11.34
N LYS A 89 3.20 -5.39 10.45
CA LYS A 89 4.44 -4.68 10.71
C LYS A 89 4.26 -3.17 10.58
N LEU A 90 4.89 -2.42 11.47
CA LEU A 90 5.12 -0.98 11.36
C LEU A 90 6.62 -0.72 11.22
N PHE A 91 6.99 -0.12 10.10
CA PHE A 91 8.34 0.34 9.82
C PHE A 91 8.41 1.85 10.06
N THR A 92 9.46 2.28 10.74
CA THR A 92 9.77 3.71 10.91
C THR A 92 11.19 3.99 10.45
N VAL A 93 11.38 5.14 9.80
CA VAL A 93 12.70 5.63 9.40
C VAL A 93 12.90 6.98 10.04
N GLN A 94 13.98 7.13 10.81
CA GLN A 94 14.38 8.40 11.41
C GLN A 94 15.92 8.47 11.40
N ASN A 95 16.48 9.60 10.94
CA ASN A 95 17.93 9.80 10.83
C ASN A 95 18.64 8.67 10.05
N GLY A 96 18.02 8.18 8.96
CA GLY A 96 18.55 7.08 8.15
C GLY A 96 18.43 5.69 8.78
N ILE A 97 17.91 5.57 10.00
CA ILE A 97 17.76 4.29 10.71
C ILE A 97 16.35 3.75 10.49
N LEU A 98 16.27 2.59 9.82
CA LEU A 98 15.05 1.78 9.72
C LEU A 98 14.84 0.97 11.00
N ARG A 99 13.61 0.98 11.52
CA ARG A 99 13.16 0.10 12.60
C ARG A 99 11.89 -0.61 12.14
N ASP A 100 11.91 -1.93 12.13
CA ASP A 100 10.75 -2.76 11.88
C ASP A 100 10.21 -3.33 13.20
N LYS A 101 8.89 -3.34 13.35
CA LYS A 101 8.24 -3.82 14.57
C LYS A 101 6.95 -4.51 14.26
N ASP A 102 6.64 -5.53 15.04
CA ASP A 102 5.28 -6.03 15.14
C ASP A 102 4.38 -4.97 15.79
N SER A 103 3.14 -4.89 15.30
CA SER A 103 2.17 -3.93 15.80
C SER A 103 0.80 -4.57 15.92
N SER A 104 0.06 -4.21 16.98
CA SER A 104 -1.38 -4.39 17.00
C SER A 104 -2.03 -3.58 15.89
N TYR A 105 -3.22 -4.00 15.49
CA TYR A 105 -3.94 -3.42 14.38
C TYR A 105 -5.42 -3.36 14.72
N GLU A 106 -5.97 -2.14 14.76
CA GLU A 106 -7.36 -1.89 15.08
C GLU A 106 -8.05 -1.14 13.95
N GLU A 107 -9.23 -1.62 13.58
CA GLU A 107 -10.09 -1.02 12.57
C GLU A 107 -11.30 -0.38 13.23
N GLN A 108 -11.66 0.81 12.75
CA GLN A 108 -12.83 1.52 13.23
C GLN A 108 -13.52 2.18 12.05
N ILE A 109 -14.85 2.25 12.14
CA ILE A 109 -15.73 2.92 11.17
C ILE A 109 -15.57 2.32 9.77
N PHE A 110 -16.57 1.58 9.30
CA PHE A 110 -16.50 0.94 7.99
C PHE A 110 -17.35 1.70 6.96
N ALA A 111 -16.82 1.77 5.75
CA ALA A 111 -17.55 2.23 4.57
C ALA A 111 -17.51 1.16 3.47
N ARG A 112 -18.26 1.40 2.40
CA ARG A 112 -18.18 0.63 1.15
C ARG A 112 -17.92 1.56 0.00
N ASP A 113 -17.14 1.11 -0.97
CA ASP A 113 -16.95 1.84 -2.22
C ASP A 113 -18.06 1.50 -3.24
N LYS A 114 -17.99 2.08 -4.44
CA LYS A 114 -18.95 1.83 -5.54
C LYS A 114 -18.97 0.38 -6.01
N PHE A 115 -17.89 -0.37 -5.84
CA PHE A 115 -17.82 -1.81 -6.14
C PHE A 115 -18.22 -2.70 -4.95
N GLY A 116 -18.65 -2.09 -3.84
CA GLY A 116 -19.12 -2.81 -2.65
C GLY A 116 -18.00 -3.36 -1.75
N ILE A 117 -16.74 -3.02 -2.00
CA ILE A 117 -15.61 -3.38 -1.13
C ILE A 117 -15.80 -2.69 0.21
N LYS A 118 -15.92 -3.47 1.29
CA LYS A 118 -15.96 -2.97 2.67
C LYS A 118 -14.53 -2.68 3.13
N TYR A 119 -14.27 -1.45 3.59
CA TYR A 119 -12.96 -1.03 4.08
C TYR A 119 -13.07 -0.19 5.37
N PRO A 120 -12.04 -0.21 6.24
CA PRO A 120 -11.99 0.66 7.41
C PRO A 120 -11.64 2.10 7.02
N GLN A 121 -12.39 3.07 7.53
CA GLN A 121 -12.09 4.49 7.37
C GLN A 121 -11.03 4.97 8.37
N ARG A 122 -10.89 4.27 9.50
CA ARG A 122 -9.87 4.54 10.51
C ARG A 122 -9.12 3.28 10.88
N ILE A 123 -7.79 3.41 10.91
CA ILE A 123 -6.87 2.34 11.28
C ILE A 123 -5.94 2.88 12.36
N THR A 124 -5.69 2.08 13.39
CA THR A 124 -4.66 2.38 14.40
C THR A 124 -3.70 1.21 14.50
N LEU A 125 -2.40 1.52 14.42
CA LEU A 125 -1.32 0.59 14.72
C LEU A 125 -0.58 1.02 15.98
N VAL A 126 -0.31 0.08 16.87
CA VAL A 126 0.46 0.32 18.10
C VAL A 126 1.51 -0.78 18.26
N THR A 127 2.75 -0.38 18.43
CA THR A 127 3.87 -1.30 18.74
C THR A 127 4.12 -1.36 20.24
N GLU A 128 4.89 -2.35 20.70
CA GLU A 128 5.18 -2.58 22.12
C GLU A 128 5.80 -1.35 22.82
N ASP A 129 6.61 -0.56 22.11
CA ASP A 129 7.23 0.65 22.68
C ASP A 129 6.36 1.90 22.60
N ASN A 130 5.05 1.70 22.41
CA ASN A 130 4.04 2.75 22.25
C ASN A 130 4.22 3.65 21.03
N THR A 131 5.03 3.26 20.04
CA THR A 131 4.97 3.92 18.72
C THR A 131 3.60 3.68 18.12
N ARG A 132 2.91 4.75 17.76
CA ARG A 132 1.52 4.73 17.28
C ARG A 132 1.39 5.40 15.93
N LEU A 133 0.77 4.72 14.98
CA LEU A 133 0.33 5.29 13.71
C LEU A 133 -1.19 5.26 13.63
N ARG A 134 -1.81 6.43 13.48
CA ARG A 134 -3.25 6.56 13.19
C ARG A 134 -3.42 6.97 11.74
N VAL A 135 -4.32 6.30 11.05
CA VAL A 135 -4.62 6.55 9.64
C VAL A 135 -6.11 6.81 9.51
N LYS A 136 -6.45 7.89 8.80
CA LYS A 136 -7.82 8.23 8.42
C LYS A 136 -7.88 8.29 6.90
N GLN A 137 -8.65 7.38 6.31
CA GLN A 137 -8.89 7.38 4.88
C GLN A 137 -9.75 8.58 4.49
N THR A 138 -9.27 9.41 3.55
CA THR A 138 -9.95 10.67 3.19
C THR A 138 -10.52 10.65 1.78
N ASN A 139 -9.70 10.35 0.77
CA ASN A 139 -10.13 10.36 -0.63
C ASN A 139 -9.69 9.07 -1.31
N ILE A 140 -10.62 8.42 -2.00
CA ILE A 140 -10.28 7.32 -2.93
C ILE A 140 -9.67 7.95 -4.18
N ILE A 141 -8.42 7.60 -4.48
CA ILE A 141 -7.69 8.08 -5.66
C ILE A 141 -7.55 7.01 -6.75
N ASP A 142 -7.74 5.74 -6.39
CA ASP A 142 -7.85 4.63 -7.32
C ASP A 142 -8.81 3.59 -6.75
N SER A 143 -9.60 2.97 -7.62
CA SER A 143 -10.64 2.03 -7.22
C SER A 143 -10.86 1.00 -8.30
N SER A 144 -10.88 -0.25 -7.86
CA SER A 144 -11.25 -1.42 -8.64
C SER A 144 -12.18 -2.28 -7.79
N PHE A 145 -12.70 -3.37 -8.37
CA PHE A 145 -13.56 -4.33 -7.67
C PHE A 145 -12.80 -5.28 -6.74
N PHE A 146 -11.47 -5.15 -6.63
CA PHE A 146 -10.63 -5.96 -5.73
C PHE A 146 -9.58 -5.16 -4.94
N TYR A 147 -9.43 -3.86 -5.19
CA TYR A 147 -8.55 -3.00 -4.39
C TYR A 147 -9.02 -1.55 -4.40
N LEU A 148 -8.59 -0.80 -3.39
CA LEU A 148 -8.80 0.63 -3.23
C LEU A 148 -7.48 1.28 -2.84
N ARG A 149 -7.20 2.45 -3.40
CA ARG A 149 -6.09 3.31 -2.99
C ARG A 149 -6.61 4.65 -2.51
N PHE A 150 -6.04 5.15 -1.42
CA PHE A 150 -6.50 6.36 -0.77
C PHE A 150 -5.37 7.38 -0.60
N LEU A 151 -5.74 8.66 -0.62
CA LEU A 151 -5.06 9.65 0.20
C LEU A 151 -5.59 9.54 1.64
N SER A 152 -4.66 9.58 2.59
CA SER A 152 -4.97 9.34 3.99
C SER A 152 -4.27 10.37 4.87
N GLU A 153 -5.02 10.98 5.79
CA GLU A 153 -4.42 11.73 6.88
C GLU A 153 -3.75 10.74 7.86
N MET A 154 -2.47 10.94 8.14
CA MET A 154 -1.71 10.07 9.04
C MET A 154 -1.14 10.86 10.21
N THR A 155 -1.28 10.32 11.42
CA THR A 155 -0.66 10.85 12.63
C THR A 155 0.29 9.81 13.22
N LEU A 156 1.59 10.13 13.28
CA LEU A 156 2.63 9.31 13.88
C LEU A 156 3.05 9.88 15.23
N THR A 157 3.02 9.07 16.27
CA THR A 157 3.58 9.38 17.59
C THR A 157 4.71 8.38 17.86
N LEU A 158 5.94 8.88 17.95
CA LEU A 158 7.12 8.09 18.31
C LEU A 158 7.30 8.09 19.84
N ARG A 159 8.43 7.55 20.32
CA ARG A 159 8.81 7.52 21.75
C ARG A 159 8.88 8.90 22.41
N ASP A 160 9.10 9.95 21.63
CA ASP A 160 9.13 11.32 22.12
C ASP A 160 7.75 11.86 22.49
N GLY A 161 6.67 11.11 22.21
CA GLY A 161 5.29 11.50 22.53
C GLY A 161 4.71 12.58 21.61
N ASN A 162 5.53 13.17 20.74
CA ASN A 162 5.12 14.29 19.88
C ASN A 162 4.34 13.78 18.64
N PRO A 163 3.09 14.21 18.44
CA PRO A 163 2.32 13.80 17.27
C PRO A 163 2.79 14.56 16.01
N ARG A 164 3.15 13.80 14.98
CA ARG A 164 3.49 14.29 13.64
C ARG A 164 2.31 14.02 12.72
N LYS A 165 1.89 15.00 11.92
CA LYS A 165 0.77 14.84 10.98
C LYS A 165 1.24 15.06 9.55
N THR A 166 0.71 14.29 8.62
CA THR A 166 0.96 14.44 7.19
C THR A 166 -0.14 13.73 6.39
N VAL A 167 -0.10 13.86 5.08
CA VAL A 167 -0.88 13.04 4.15
C VAL A 167 0.02 11.93 3.60
N GLY A 168 -0.52 10.73 3.56
CA GLY A 168 0.12 9.56 3.00
C GLY A 168 -0.76 8.87 1.98
N ILE A 169 -0.25 7.78 1.42
CA ILE A 169 -0.99 6.88 0.53
C ILE A 169 -1.21 5.57 1.27
N THR A 170 -2.40 4.99 1.12
CA THR A 170 -2.69 3.63 1.57
C THR A 170 -3.38 2.83 0.49
N GLU A 171 -3.26 1.51 0.60
CA GLU A 171 -3.91 0.55 -0.26
C GLU A 171 -4.64 -0.49 0.59
N PHE A 172 -5.84 -0.85 0.16
CA PHE A 172 -6.64 -1.94 0.70
C PHE A 172 -6.94 -2.92 -0.44
N LEU A 173 -6.47 -4.14 -0.32
CA LEU A 173 -6.68 -5.21 -1.30
C LEU A 173 -7.55 -6.32 -0.69
N ASN A 174 -8.61 -6.67 -1.41
CA ASN A 174 -9.53 -7.75 -1.09
C ASN A 174 -9.80 -8.56 -2.38
N PRO A 175 -9.04 -9.64 -2.61
CA PRO A 175 -9.02 -10.31 -3.91
C PRO A 175 -10.19 -11.27 -4.10
N LYS A 176 -11.11 -11.41 -3.14
CA LYS A 176 -12.21 -12.39 -3.21
C LYS A 176 -13.04 -12.26 -4.49
N ALA A 177 -13.26 -11.03 -4.95
CA ALA A 177 -14.04 -10.76 -6.16
C ALA A 177 -13.32 -11.19 -7.46
N LEU A 178 -12.00 -11.37 -7.47
CA LEU A 178 -11.26 -11.83 -8.66
C LEU A 178 -11.61 -13.27 -9.07
N LYS A 179 -12.31 -14.03 -8.22
CA LYS A 179 -12.79 -15.39 -8.56
C LYS A 179 -13.89 -15.39 -9.63
N TYR A 180 -14.61 -14.28 -9.80
CA TYR A 180 -15.73 -14.24 -10.73
C TYR A 180 -15.25 -14.12 -12.17
N ARG A 181 -15.44 -15.19 -12.96
CA ARG A 181 -15.00 -15.30 -14.36
C ARG A 181 -15.52 -14.20 -15.29
N TRP A 182 -16.65 -13.57 -14.98
CA TRP A 182 -17.19 -12.46 -15.78
C TRP A 182 -16.41 -11.15 -15.58
N LEU A 183 -15.55 -11.06 -14.56
CA LEU A 183 -14.62 -9.94 -14.34
C LEU A 183 -13.27 -10.17 -15.06
N ASP A 184 -13.10 -11.29 -15.75
CA ASP A 184 -11.83 -11.68 -16.39
C ASP A 184 -11.37 -10.66 -17.43
N TRP A 185 -12.30 -10.08 -18.21
CA TRP A 185 -11.97 -9.04 -19.18
C TRP A 185 -11.41 -7.76 -18.53
N LEU A 186 -11.81 -7.43 -17.30
CA LEU A 186 -11.28 -6.28 -16.54
C LEU A 186 -9.94 -6.58 -15.87
N THR A 187 -9.65 -7.85 -15.56
CA THR A 187 -8.39 -8.26 -14.92
C THR A 187 -7.25 -8.48 -15.91
N ASN A 188 -7.52 -9.00 -17.10
CA ASN A 188 -6.51 -9.26 -18.14
C ASN A 188 -5.73 -8.00 -18.55
N MET A 189 -6.26 -6.80 -18.29
CA MET A 189 -5.61 -5.52 -18.52
C MET A 189 -4.66 -5.07 -17.40
N ARG A 190 -4.72 -5.68 -16.21
CA ARG A 190 -4.00 -5.20 -15.00
C ARG A 190 -3.20 -6.26 -14.27
N ILE A 191 -3.57 -7.54 -14.39
CA ILE A 191 -2.94 -8.66 -13.67
C ILE A 191 -2.86 -9.86 -14.62
N GLY A 192 -1.70 -10.51 -14.71
CA GLY A 192 -1.53 -11.76 -15.45
C GLY A 192 -2.26 -12.93 -14.78
N ARG A 193 -2.76 -13.87 -15.57
CA ARG A 193 -3.49 -15.06 -15.09
C ARG A 193 -2.93 -16.33 -15.73
N ASN A 194 -2.87 -17.43 -14.96
CA ASN A 194 -2.40 -18.75 -15.42
C ASN A 194 -1.02 -18.69 -16.09
N GLY A 195 -0.09 -17.89 -15.54
CA GLY A 195 1.26 -17.73 -16.10
C GLY A 195 1.33 -16.90 -17.40
N LYS A 196 0.23 -16.31 -17.86
CA LYS A 196 0.20 -15.37 -18.99
C LYS A 196 0.20 -13.93 -18.49
N GLY A 197 1.13 -13.11 -19.00
CA GLY A 197 1.18 -11.68 -18.70
C GLY A 197 -0.10 -10.96 -19.13
N SER A 198 -0.42 -9.83 -18.49
CA SER A 198 -1.54 -8.98 -18.90
C SER A 198 -1.24 -8.39 -20.27
N PHE A 199 -2.19 -8.51 -21.20
CA PHE A 199 -2.14 -7.73 -22.43
C PHE A 199 -2.73 -6.35 -22.13
N LEU A 200 -1.87 -5.34 -22.14
CA LEU A 200 -2.33 -3.96 -22.34
C LEU A 200 -2.50 -3.76 -23.85
N PRO A 201 -3.66 -3.25 -24.33
CA PRO A 201 -3.71 -2.58 -25.62
C PRO A 201 -2.87 -1.29 -25.59
#